data_AF-A0A964UHS3-F1
#
_entry.id   AF-A0A964UHS3-F1
#
_cell.length_a   1.000
_cell.length_b   1.000
_cell.length_c   1.000
_cell.angle_alpha   90.00
_cell.angle_beta   90.00
_cell.angle_gamma   90.00
#
_symmetry.space_group_name_H-M   'P 1'
#
loop_
_entity.id
_entity.type
_entity.pdbx_description
1 polymer ?
#
loop_
_entity_poly.entity_id
_entity_poly.type
_entity_poly.pdbx_seq_one_letter_code
_entity_poly.pdbx_strand_id
1 'polypeptide(L)'
;MAEIDRDTLLDIYTRTMKVGRTDEKFRELLMQGKVAVMYYCVRGQELVSAAAMAALEDDDYVVCTYRGQGEQTAKGIPMEKWWGECLGKATGTCKGKGGTMHITDPDTGIMVTTGVVGSGIPIANGLAMASQNSGDGRVTVASFGDGAANIGGFHEAMNMAELYKLPVVFLCQNNRYGEHTAFEDHTKSTSIAER
;
A
#
# COMPACT_ATOMS: atom_id res chain seq x y z
N MET A 1 9.60 -21.00 -12.53
CA MET A 1 9.17 -20.38 -11.27
C MET A 1 9.40 -21.39 -10.17
N ALA A 2 9.96 -20.98 -9.03
CA ALA A 2 10.02 -21.85 -7.86
C ALA A 2 8.59 -22.23 -7.44
N GLU A 3 8.40 -23.48 -7.01
CA GLU A 3 7.11 -23.94 -6.51
C GLU A 3 6.87 -23.29 -5.14
N ILE A 4 5.75 -22.56 -5.00
CA ILE A 4 5.38 -21.92 -3.73
C ILE A 4 4.81 -23.01 -2.83
N ASP A 5 5.34 -23.13 -1.62
CA ASP A 5 4.90 -24.15 -0.67
C ASP A 5 3.46 -23.91 -0.21
N ARG A 6 2.85 -24.97 0.33
CA ARG A 6 1.45 -24.96 0.76
C ARG A 6 1.18 -23.94 1.87
N ASP A 7 2.11 -23.74 2.79
CA ASP A 7 1.89 -22.86 3.94
C ASP A 7 1.91 -21.40 3.48
N THR A 8 2.82 -21.03 2.58
CA THR A 8 2.82 -19.71 1.92
C THR A 8 1.53 -19.46 1.14
N LEU A 9 1.03 -20.46 0.37
CA LEU A 9 -0.24 -20.32 -0.35
C LEU A 9 -1.44 -20.12 0.59
N LEU A 10 -1.45 -20.84 1.73
CA LEU A 10 -2.49 -20.69 2.74
C LEU A 10 -2.42 -19.33 3.45
N ASP A 11 -1.23 -18.78 3.68
CA ASP A 11 -1.07 -17.43 4.23
C ASP A 11 -1.61 -16.37 3.26
N ILE A 12 -1.19 -16.41 1.98
CA ILE A 12 -1.69 -15.50 0.94
C ILE A 12 -3.22 -15.56 0.86
N TYR A 13 -3.80 -16.76 0.84
CA TYR A 13 -5.25 -16.93 0.83
C TYR A 13 -5.91 -16.33 2.07
N THR A 14 -5.36 -16.59 3.25
CA THR A 14 -5.89 -16.09 4.53
C THR A 14 -5.87 -14.56 4.58
N ARG A 15 -4.75 -13.95 4.19
CA ARG A 15 -4.61 -12.49 4.07
C ARG A 15 -5.60 -11.92 3.06
N THR A 16 -5.74 -12.54 1.88
CA THR A 16 -6.71 -12.15 0.86
C THR A 16 -8.14 -12.13 1.41
N MET A 17 -8.54 -13.19 2.12
CA MET A 17 -9.86 -13.28 2.74
C MET A 17 -10.06 -12.25 3.85
N LYS A 18 -9.02 -11.95 4.64
CA LYS A 18 -9.06 -10.91 5.68
C LYS A 18 -9.26 -9.53 5.08
N VAL A 19 -8.53 -9.20 4.01
CA VAL A 19 -8.68 -7.93 3.26
C VAL A 19 -10.12 -7.81 2.75
N GLY A 20 -10.59 -8.83 2.01
CA GLY A 20 -11.93 -8.81 1.41
C GLY A 20 -13.07 -8.69 2.44
N ARG A 21 -12.99 -9.43 3.56
CA ARG A 21 -13.99 -9.35 4.64
C ARG A 21 -13.97 -8.00 5.36
N THR A 22 -12.79 -7.40 5.51
CA THR A 22 -12.66 -6.07 6.13
C THR A 22 -13.29 -5.01 5.23
N ASP A 23 -13.01 -5.05 3.93
CA ASP A 23 -13.60 -4.15 2.93
C ASP A 23 -15.12 -4.30 2.84
N GLU A 24 -15.62 -5.54 2.77
CA GLU A 24 -17.06 -5.82 2.77
C GLU A 24 -17.75 -5.26 4.01
N LYS A 25 -17.17 -5.48 5.20
CA LYS A 25 -17.73 -4.96 6.43
C LYS A 25 -17.73 -3.44 6.47
N PHE A 26 -16.66 -2.80 5.99
CA PHE A 26 -16.57 -1.35 5.94
C PHE A 26 -17.66 -0.76 5.05
N ARG A 27 -17.83 -1.31 3.85
CA ARG A 27 -18.88 -0.90 2.92
C ARG A 27 -20.28 -1.12 3.49
N GLU A 28 -20.51 -2.24 4.18
CA GLU A 28 -21.79 -2.51 4.87
C GLU A 28 -22.12 -1.40 5.88
N LEU A 29 -21.15 -1.00 6.71
CA LEU A 29 -21.33 0.04 7.73
C LEU A 29 -21.55 1.43 7.13
N LEU A 30 -20.86 1.76 6.03
CA LEU A 30 -21.08 2.99 5.27
C LEU A 30 -22.49 3.05 4.68
N MET A 31 -22.94 1.97 4.01
CA MET A 31 -24.28 1.91 3.42
C MET A 31 -25.39 1.98 4.47
N GLN A 32 -25.14 1.48 5.68
CA GLN A 32 -26.06 1.61 6.82
C GLN A 32 -26.04 3.01 7.48
N GLY A 33 -25.13 3.91 7.07
CA GLY A 33 -24.95 5.22 7.69
C GLY A 33 -24.36 5.18 9.10
N LYS A 34 -23.81 4.03 9.53
CA LYS A 34 -23.19 3.86 10.86
C LYS A 34 -21.79 4.46 10.93
N VAL A 35 -21.15 4.65 9.78
CA VAL A 35 -19.84 5.25 9.62
C VAL A 35 -19.97 6.33 8.54
N ALA A 36 -19.36 7.49 8.77
CA ALA A 36 -19.36 8.60 7.83
C ALA A 36 -17.91 9.08 7.63
N VAL A 37 -17.16 8.37 6.79
CA VAL A 37 -15.76 8.69 6.46
C VAL A 37 -15.50 8.49 4.98
N MET A 38 -14.45 9.12 4.47
CA MET A 38 -13.96 8.84 3.12
C MET A 38 -13.39 7.42 3.07
N TYR A 39 -13.83 6.62 2.11
CA TYR A 39 -13.41 5.23 1.98
C TYR A 39 -13.06 4.89 0.54
N TYR A 40 -11.93 4.20 0.40
CA TYR A 40 -11.39 3.80 -0.89
C TYR A 40 -11.42 2.28 -0.94
N CYS A 41 -12.32 1.76 -1.78
CA CYS A 41 -12.57 0.33 -1.92
C CYS A 41 -11.33 -0.38 -2.48
N VAL A 42 -10.93 -1.47 -1.85
CA VAL A 42 -9.81 -2.33 -2.31
C VAL A 42 -10.30 -3.53 -3.13
N ARG A 43 -11.62 -3.64 -3.34
CA ARG A 43 -12.23 -4.75 -4.06
C ARG A 43 -11.64 -4.92 -5.45
N GLY A 44 -11.16 -6.13 -5.74
CA GLY A 44 -10.43 -6.47 -6.97
C GLY A 44 -8.90 -6.34 -6.87
N GLN A 45 -8.37 -5.82 -5.76
CA GLN A 45 -6.93 -5.68 -5.48
C GLN A 45 -6.48 -6.44 -4.23
N GLU A 46 -7.34 -7.28 -3.65
CA GLU A 46 -7.06 -8.00 -2.40
C GLU A 46 -5.86 -8.94 -2.53
N LEU A 47 -5.80 -9.68 -3.64
CA LEU A 47 -4.74 -10.67 -3.88
C LEU A 47 -3.37 -10.03 -4.06
N VAL A 48 -3.28 -8.91 -4.80
CA VAL A 48 -1.99 -8.24 -5.03
C VAL A 48 -1.43 -7.67 -3.74
N SER A 49 -2.27 -7.06 -2.90
CA SER A 49 -1.85 -6.60 -1.57
C SER A 49 -1.44 -7.78 -0.69
N ALA A 50 -2.24 -8.86 -0.64
CA ALA A 50 -1.95 -10.03 0.20
C ALA A 50 -0.66 -10.74 -0.21
N ALA A 51 -0.47 -10.99 -1.50
CA ALA A 51 0.71 -11.67 -2.03
C ALA A 51 1.98 -10.81 -1.84
N ALA A 52 1.89 -9.50 -2.06
CA ALA A 52 3.02 -8.60 -1.80
C ALA A 52 3.42 -8.61 -0.33
N MET A 53 2.46 -8.52 0.59
CA MET A 53 2.77 -8.49 2.03
C MET A 53 3.22 -9.84 2.59
N ALA A 54 2.83 -10.96 1.98
CA ALA A 54 3.32 -12.29 2.34
C ALA A 54 4.76 -12.56 1.86
N ALA A 55 5.24 -11.79 0.88
CA ALA A 55 6.60 -11.89 0.36
C ALA A 55 7.62 -11.01 1.10
N LEU A 56 7.17 -10.21 2.06
CA LEU A 56 7.99 -9.32 2.87
C LEU A 56 8.30 -9.93 4.23
N GLU A 57 9.46 -9.60 4.78
CA GLU A 57 9.72 -9.80 6.20
C GLU A 57 8.82 -8.88 7.04
N ASP A 58 8.56 -9.23 8.29
CA ASP A 58 7.65 -8.46 9.15
C ASP A 58 8.12 -7.01 9.36
N ASP A 59 9.44 -6.77 9.37
CA ASP A 59 10.04 -5.46 9.58
C ASP A 59 10.42 -4.69 8.31
N ASP A 60 10.16 -5.27 7.11
CA ASP A 60 10.26 -4.54 5.85
C ASP A 60 9.25 -3.40 5.80
N TYR A 61 9.68 -2.29 5.20
CA TYR A 61 8.89 -1.07 5.14
C TYR A 61 7.92 -1.06 3.96
N VAL A 62 6.76 -0.46 4.18
CA VAL A 62 5.73 -0.28 3.16
C VAL A 62 5.24 1.15 3.19
N VAL A 63 5.22 1.78 2.03
CA VAL A 63 4.59 3.06 1.77
C VAL A 63 3.37 2.84 0.88
N CYS A 64 2.21 3.26 1.37
CA CYS A 64 0.92 3.02 0.76
C CYS A 64 0.30 4.31 0.19
N THR A 65 -0.58 4.13 -0.80
CA THR A 65 -1.52 5.18 -1.21
C THR A 65 -2.72 5.26 -0.26
N TYR A 66 -3.60 6.24 -0.47
CA TYR A 66 -4.91 6.30 0.18
C TYR A 66 -5.80 5.07 -0.01
N ARG A 67 -5.53 4.20 -1.02
CA ARG A 67 -6.19 2.90 -1.19
C ARG A 67 -5.40 1.75 -0.53
N GLY A 68 -4.47 2.10 0.36
CA GLY A 68 -3.55 1.17 1.02
C GLY A 68 -4.16 0.22 2.04
N GLN A 69 -5.50 0.17 2.17
CA GLN A 69 -6.15 -0.63 3.20
C GLN A 69 -5.88 -2.13 3.02
N GLY A 70 -5.65 -2.58 1.78
CA GLY A 70 -5.26 -3.95 1.47
C GLY A 70 -3.92 -4.30 2.10
N GLU A 71 -2.90 -3.48 1.84
CA GLU A 71 -1.56 -3.63 2.40
C GLU A 71 -1.58 -3.52 3.91
N GLN A 72 -2.23 -2.51 4.48
CA GLN A 72 -2.32 -2.28 5.92
C GLN A 72 -2.90 -3.50 6.66
N THR A 73 -3.99 -4.07 6.15
CA THR A 73 -4.67 -5.20 6.78
C THR A 73 -3.94 -6.53 6.54
N ALA A 74 -3.30 -6.70 5.37
CA ALA A 74 -2.51 -7.87 5.01
C ALA A 74 -1.13 -7.91 5.67
N LYS A 75 -0.46 -6.77 5.85
CA LYS A 75 0.82 -6.63 6.56
C LYS A 75 0.66 -6.90 8.06
N GLY A 76 -0.54 -6.71 8.58
CA GLY A 76 -0.90 -7.23 9.91
C GLY A 76 -1.14 -6.17 10.97
N ILE A 77 -1.45 -4.92 10.61
CA ILE A 77 -1.89 -3.91 11.60
C ILE A 77 -2.99 -4.53 12.48
N PRO A 78 -2.88 -4.47 13.83
CA PRO A 78 -3.91 -4.97 14.71
C PRO A 78 -5.27 -4.35 14.38
N MET A 79 -6.28 -5.20 14.19
CA MET A 79 -7.60 -4.75 13.71
C MET A 79 -8.24 -3.69 14.61
N GLU A 80 -8.02 -3.75 15.91
CA GLU A 80 -8.51 -2.71 16.84
C GLU A 80 -7.89 -1.34 16.54
N LYS A 81 -6.57 -1.28 16.32
CA LYS A 81 -5.89 -0.03 15.93
C LYS A 81 -6.33 0.44 14.55
N TRP A 82 -6.43 -0.48 13.59
CA TRP A 82 -6.83 -0.15 12.22
C TRP A 82 -8.26 0.43 12.17
N TRP A 83 -9.23 -0.25 12.78
CA TRP A 83 -10.60 0.25 12.89
C TRP A 83 -10.68 1.50 13.76
N GLY A 84 -9.89 1.58 14.83
CA GLY A 84 -9.78 2.78 15.66
C GLY A 84 -9.41 4.00 14.83
N GLU A 85 -8.42 3.88 13.94
CA GLU A 85 -7.96 4.97 13.08
C GLU A 85 -9.03 5.35 12.06
N CYS A 86 -9.59 4.36 11.36
CA CYS A 86 -10.65 4.57 10.38
C CYS A 86 -11.91 5.22 10.97
N LEU A 87 -12.20 5.00 12.24
CA LEU A 87 -13.39 5.50 12.93
C LEU A 87 -13.12 6.74 13.80
N GLY A 88 -11.92 7.34 13.70
CA GLY A 88 -11.57 8.54 14.44
C GLY A 88 -11.45 8.35 15.97
N LYS A 89 -11.12 7.15 16.42
CA LYS A 89 -10.99 6.80 17.85
C LYS A 89 -9.55 6.96 18.33
N ALA A 90 -9.40 7.28 19.62
CA ALA A 90 -8.09 7.43 20.27
C ALA A 90 -7.24 6.15 20.27
N THR A 91 -7.86 4.98 20.08
CA THR A 91 -7.17 3.68 19.93
C THR A 91 -6.55 3.49 18.55
N GLY A 92 -6.80 4.40 17.60
CA GLY A 92 -6.22 4.38 16.26
C GLY A 92 -4.70 4.50 16.26
N THR A 93 -4.07 4.03 15.20
CA THR A 93 -2.60 4.03 15.05
C THR A 93 -2.01 5.45 15.14
N CYS A 94 -2.77 6.47 14.73
CA CYS A 94 -2.48 7.89 14.79
C CYS A 94 -3.46 8.64 15.71
N LYS A 95 -4.06 7.93 16.69
CA LYS A 95 -5.08 8.44 17.63
C LYS A 95 -6.36 8.94 16.93
N GLY A 96 -6.70 8.37 15.77
CA GLY A 96 -7.92 8.69 15.03
C GLY A 96 -7.88 10.01 14.27
N LYS A 97 -6.69 10.61 14.10
CA LYS A 97 -6.53 11.91 13.44
C LYS A 97 -6.26 11.81 11.95
N GLY A 98 -5.66 10.71 11.51
CA GLY A 98 -5.27 10.48 10.14
C GLY A 98 -6.42 9.93 9.29
N GLY A 99 -7.26 9.08 9.88
CA GLY A 99 -8.30 8.38 9.15
C GLY A 99 -7.73 7.46 8.07
N THR A 100 -8.58 7.03 7.15
CA THR A 100 -8.27 5.99 6.14
C THR A 100 -7.10 6.35 5.20
N MET A 101 -6.78 7.64 5.04
CA MET A 101 -5.71 8.12 4.15
C MET A 101 -4.34 8.27 4.80
N HIS A 102 -4.25 8.14 6.13
CA HIS A 102 -3.02 8.44 6.88
C HIS A 102 -2.75 7.42 8.00
N ILE A 103 -3.16 6.17 7.78
CA ILE A 103 -2.82 5.05 8.65
C ILE A 103 -1.31 4.81 8.58
N THR A 104 -0.64 4.90 9.73
CA THR A 104 0.78 4.62 9.91
C THR A 104 0.93 3.77 11.17
N ASP A 105 1.68 2.67 11.09
CA ASP A 105 1.98 1.77 12.19
C ASP A 105 3.39 1.19 11.97
N PRO A 106 4.46 1.88 12.42
CA PRO A 106 5.84 1.46 12.21
C PRO A 106 6.16 0.08 12.80
N ASP A 107 5.43 -0.34 13.84
CA ASP A 107 5.55 -1.66 14.46
C ASP A 107 5.27 -2.80 13.46
N THR A 108 4.48 -2.56 12.42
CA THR A 108 4.19 -3.51 11.33
C THR A 108 4.84 -3.11 10.02
N GLY A 109 5.77 -2.15 10.01
CA GLY A 109 6.44 -1.66 8.81
C GLY A 109 5.57 -0.79 7.90
N ILE A 110 4.30 -0.49 8.24
CA ILE A 110 3.47 0.47 7.49
C ILE A 110 3.91 1.89 7.88
N MET A 111 4.90 2.41 7.15
CA MET A 111 5.57 3.66 7.52
C MET A 111 4.75 4.90 7.16
N VAL A 112 4.16 4.91 5.96
CA VAL A 112 3.45 6.08 5.44
C VAL A 112 2.25 5.64 4.61
N THR A 113 1.10 6.24 4.87
CA THR A 113 -0.04 6.26 3.94
C THR A 113 -0.33 7.71 3.55
N THR A 114 -0.51 7.97 2.26
CA THR A 114 -0.70 9.34 1.75
C THR A 114 -1.84 9.47 0.75
N GLY A 115 -2.64 10.53 0.92
CA GLY A 115 -3.66 11.00 -0.02
C GLY A 115 -3.08 11.79 -1.21
N VAL A 116 -1.85 12.27 -1.12
CA VAL A 116 -1.21 13.00 -2.23
C VAL A 116 -0.67 11.98 -3.23
N VAL A 117 -1.32 11.89 -4.38
CA VAL A 117 -1.02 10.91 -5.44
C VAL A 117 0.48 10.89 -5.76
N GLY A 118 1.10 9.72 -5.67
CA GLY A 118 2.51 9.47 -5.97
C GLY A 118 3.54 10.06 -4.99
N SER A 119 3.14 10.87 -4.00
CA SER A 119 4.08 11.45 -3.02
C SER A 119 4.82 10.41 -2.18
N GLY A 120 4.25 9.21 -2.00
CA GLY A 120 4.87 8.12 -1.26
C GLY A 120 6.09 7.50 -1.96
N ILE A 121 6.19 7.62 -3.28
CA ILE A 121 7.23 6.99 -4.09
C ILE A 121 8.63 7.54 -3.74
N PRO A 122 8.87 8.86 -3.73
CA PRO A 122 10.16 9.40 -3.27
C PRO A 122 10.40 9.19 -1.77
N ILE A 123 9.35 9.11 -0.94
CA ILE A 123 9.50 8.81 0.49
C ILE A 123 10.04 7.39 0.69
N ALA A 124 9.58 6.42 -0.11
CA ALA A 124 10.07 5.05 -0.06
C ALA A 124 11.58 4.96 -0.37
N ASN A 125 12.09 5.77 -1.31
CA ASN A 125 13.53 5.87 -1.54
C ASN A 125 14.29 6.36 -0.29
N GLY A 126 13.74 7.34 0.44
CA GLY A 126 14.33 7.82 1.68
C GLY A 126 14.45 6.72 2.73
N LEU A 127 13.40 5.90 2.89
CA LEU A 127 13.41 4.74 3.79
C LEU A 127 14.41 3.68 3.34
N ALA A 128 14.42 3.33 2.06
CA ALA A 128 15.36 2.37 1.50
C ALA A 128 16.83 2.83 1.65
N MET A 129 17.09 4.12 1.46
CA MET A 129 18.40 4.72 1.68
C MET A 129 18.79 4.69 3.16
N ALA A 130 17.85 4.91 4.08
CA ALA A 130 18.12 4.79 5.50
C ALA A 130 18.51 3.35 5.89
N SER A 131 17.82 2.35 5.36
CA SER A 131 18.15 0.93 5.55
C SER A 131 19.49 0.55 4.93
N GLN A 132 19.79 1.02 3.72
CA GLN A 132 21.11 0.85 3.08
C GLN A 132 22.23 1.45 3.94
N ASN A 133 22.05 2.68 4.44
CA ASN A 133 23.04 3.36 5.28
C ASN A 133 23.23 2.69 6.64
N SER A 134 22.16 2.13 7.20
CA SER A 134 22.20 1.45 8.51
C SER A 134 22.69 0.01 8.40
N GLY A 135 22.73 -0.56 7.20
CA GLY A 135 23.09 -1.96 6.97
C GLY A 135 22.11 -2.94 7.62
N ASP A 136 20.85 -2.55 7.80
CA ASP A 136 19.84 -3.36 8.50
C ASP A 136 19.19 -4.44 7.63
N GLY A 137 19.45 -4.42 6.31
CA GLY A 137 18.99 -5.43 5.36
C GLY A 137 17.55 -5.30 4.92
N ARG A 138 16.80 -4.29 5.40
CA ARG A 138 15.38 -4.12 5.06
C ARG A 138 15.18 -3.63 3.64
N VAL A 139 14.07 -4.06 3.06
CA VAL A 139 13.54 -3.59 1.78
C VAL A 139 12.37 -2.65 2.03
N THR A 140 12.21 -1.64 1.17
CA THR A 140 11.02 -0.78 1.17
C THR A 140 10.15 -1.04 -0.04
N VAL A 141 8.86 -1.27 0.15
CA VAL A 141 7.87 -1.33 -0.94
C VAL A 141 7.15 0.01 -1.07
N ALA A 142 7.17 0.59 -2.27
CA ALA A 142 6.32 1.70 -2.66
C ALA A 142 5.11 1.16 -3.43
N SER A 143 3.94 1.12 -2.81
CA SER A 143 2.69 0.76 -3.48
C SER A 143 2.02 2.00 -4.09
N PHE A 144 1.69 1.94 -5.38
CA PHE A 144 1.08 3.06 -6.12
C PHE A 144 0.18 2.58 -7.26
N GLY A 145 -0.71 3.45 -7.76
CA GLY A 145 -1.55 3.18 -8.93
C GLY A 145 -0.96 3.70 -10.24
N ASP A 146 -1.48 3.26 -11.38
CA ASP A 146 -1.02 3.67 -12.72
C ASP A 146 -1.03 5.18 -12.94
N GLY A 147 -2.07 5.88 -12.48
CA GLY A 147 -2.13 7.35 -12.56
C GLY A 147 -0.97 8.05 -11.84
N ALA A 148 -0.45 7.46 -10.75
CA ALA A 148 0.68 8.02 -10.02
C ALA A 148 2.00 7.95 -10.80
N ALA A 149 2.10 7.10 -11.82
CA ALA A 149 3.29 7.02 -12.66
C ALA A 149 3.47 8.26 -13.57
N ASN A 150 2.51 9.18 -13.62
CA ASN A 150 2.57 10.38 -14.47
C ASN A 150 2.97 11.66 -13.72
N ILE A 151 3.31 11.56 -12.43
CA ILE A 151 3.85 12.69 -11.67
C ILE A 151 5.39 12.76 -11.81
N GLY A 152 5.97 13.95 -11.64
CA GLY A 152 7.43 14.13 -11.66
C GLY A 152 8.15 13.27 -10.62
N GLY A 153 7.60 13.18 -9.41
CA GLY A 153 8.19 12.40 -8.31
C GLY A 153 8.36 10.91 -8.60
N PHE A 154 7.57 10.32 -9.51
CA PHE A 154 7.77 8.95 -9.98
C PHE A 154 9.11 8.83 -10.73
N HIS A 155 9.34 9.70 -11.70
CA HIS A 155 10.54 9.70 -12.53
C HIS A 155 11.81 9.99 -11.74
N GLU A 156 11.73 10.99 -10.85
CA GLU A 156 12.82 11.33 -9.95
C GLU A 156 13.18 10.15 -9.04
N ALA A 157 12.18 9.50 -8.46
CA ALA A 157 12.38 8.36 -7.58
C ALA A 157 12.98 7.15 -8.31
N MET A 158 12.48 6.79 -9.50
CA MET A 158 13.05 5.69 -10.29
C MET A 158 14.54 5.93 -10.61
N ASN A 159 14.86 7.14 -11.08
CA ASN A 159 16.24 7.50 -11.40
C ASN A 159 17.16 7.45 -10.17
N MET A 160 16.72 7.98 -9.03
CA MET A 160 17.53 7.94 -7.81
C MET A 160 17.68 6.52 -7.24
N ALA A 161 16.63 5.70 -7.31
CA ALA A 161 16.67 4.33 -6.82
C ALA A 161 17.74 3.52 -7.56
N GLU A 162 17.80 3.64 -8.88
CA GLU A 162 18.83 2.98 -9.69
C GLU A 162 20.22 3.58 -9.46
N LEU A 163 20.34 4.91 -9.48
CA LEU A 163 21.62 5.61 -9.29
C LEU A 163 22.30 5.20 -7.97
N TYR A 164 21.54 5.08 -6.90
CA TYR A 164 22.04 4.75 -5.56
C TYR A 164 21.87 3.26 -5.19
N LYS A 165 21.35 2.43 -6.11
CA LYS A 165 21.11 1.00 -5.89
C LYS A 165 20.30 0.73 -4.61
N LEU A 166 19.23 1.50 -4.43
CA LEU A 166 18.42 1.46 -3.21
C LEU A 166 17.66 0.12 -3.10
N PRO A 167 17.52 -0.45 -1.89
CA PRO A 167 16.71 -1.64 -1.65
C PRO A 167 15.21 -1.29 -1.63
N VAL A 168 14.68 -0.90 -2.80
CA VAL A 168 13.29 -0.48 -2.97
C VAL A 168 12.59 -1.29 -4.06
N VAL A 169 11.33 -1.66 -3.82
CA VAL A 169 10.45 -2.31 -4.79
C VAL A 169 9.29 -1.37 -5.10
N PHE A 170 9.13 -1.04 -6.38
CA PHE A 170 8.02 -0.23 -6.87
C PHE A 170 6.87 -1.12 -7.32
N LEU A 171 5.82 -1.21 -6.50
CA LEU A 171 4.64 -2.02 -6.75
C LEU A 171 3.52 -1.19 -7.39
N CYS A 172 3.44 -1.23 -8.72
CA CYS A 172 2.35 -0.59 -9.47
C CYS A 172 1.10 -1.47 -9.51
N GLN A 173 0.04 -1.05 -8.82
CA GLN A 173 -1.29 -1.63 -8.90
C GLN A 173 -2.10 -1.01 -10.04
N ASN A 174 -1.80 -1.42 -11.27
CA ASN A 174 -2.45 -0.91 -12.48
C ASN A 174 -3.89 -1.44 -12.62
N ASN A 175 -4.88 -0.62 -12.30
CA ASN A 175 -6.31 -0.96 -12.45
C ASN A 175 -6.93 -0.32 -13.70
N ARG A 176 -6.11 0.33 -14.53
CA ARG A 176 -6.45 0.96 -15.81
C ARG A 176 -7.24 2.27 -15.71
N TYR A 177 -7.43 2.82 -14.51
CA TYR A 177 -8.15 4.07 -14.28
C TYR A 177 -7.54 4.93 -13.17
N GLY A 178 -7.20 6.18 -13.51
CA GLY A 178 -6.96 7.24 -12.54
C GLY A 178 -8.27 7.98 -12.26
N GLU A 179 -8.99 7.58 -11.22
CA GLU A 179 -10.36 8.08 -10.94
C GLU A 179 -11.27 7.89 -12.18
N HIS A 180 -11.54 8.96 -12.94
CA HIS A 180 -12.38 8.96 -14.13
C HIS A 180 -11.61 8.91 -15.45
N THR A 181 -10.27 8.90 -15.41
CA THR A 181 -9.42 8.95 -16.60
C THR A 181 -8.89 7.55 -16.93
N ALA A 182 -9.26 7.02 -18.10
CA ALA A 182 -8.75 5.72 -18.56
C ALA A 182 -7.24 5.76 -18.80
N PHE A 183 -6.58 4.62 -18.68
CA PHE A 183 -5.13 4.48 -18.87
C PHE A 183 -4.62 5.09 -20.18
N GLU A 184 -5.33 4.84 -21.28
CA GLU A 184 -4.97 5.30 -22.63
C GLU A 184 -5.14 6.82 -22.82
N ASP A 185 -5.91 7.48 -21.95
CA ASP A 185 -6.16 8.93 -22.00
C ASP A 185 -5.05 9.73 -21.30
N HIS A 186 -4.26 9.10 -20.43
CA HIS A 186 -3.23 9.80 -19.64
C HIS A 186 -1.81 9.29 -19.88
N THR A 187 -1.61 8.19 -20.62
CA THR A 187 -0.28 7.75 -21.06
C THR A 187 -0.32 7.04 -22.41
N LYS A 188 0.78 7.16 -23.17
CA LYS A 188 1.01 6.42 -24.42
C LYS A 188 1.79 5.11 -24.20
N SER A 189 2.38 4.94 -23.03
CA SER A 189 3.05 3.69 -22.67
C SER A 189 2.02 2.55 -22.62
N THR A 190 2.37 1.39 -23.16
CA THR A 190 1.51 0.20 -23.15
C THR A 190 1.53 -0.52 -21.80
N SER A 191 2.60 -0.34 -21.03
CA SER A 191 2.77 -0.91 -19.70
C SER A 191 3.65 -0.03 -18.81
N ILE A 192 3.24 0.20 -17.56
CA ILE A 192 4.07 0.93 -16.59
C ILE A 192 5.42 0.23 -16.34
N ALA A 193 5.50 -1.09 -16.54
CA ALA A 193 6.74 -1.86 -16.37
C ALA A 193 7.81 -1.57 -17.45
N GLU A 194 7.46 -0.88 -18.54
CA GLU A 194 8.41 -0.46 -19.58
C GLU A 194 9.11 0.88 -19.27
N ARG A 195 8.74 1.53 -18.16
CA ARG A 195 9.17 2.89 -17.79
C ARG A 195 10.24 2.90 -16.71
#